data_AF-A0A423NRL1-F1
#
_entry.id   AF-A0A423NRL1-F1
#
_cell.length_a   1.000
_cell.length_b   1.000
_cell.length_c   1.000
_cell.angle_alpha   90.00
_cell.angle_beta   90.00
_cell.angle_gamma   90.00
#
_symmetry.space_group_name_H-M   'P 1'
#
loop_
_entity.id
_entity.type
_entity.pdbx_description
1 polymer ?
#
loop_
_entity_poly.entity_id
_entity_poly.type
_entity_poly.pdbx_seq_one_letter_code
_entity_poly.pdbx_strand_id
1 'polypeptide(L)'
;MNTNISSSQENIIHNCLLDLLESSSSNDSSFLPKALQSLLHSEGFGIEMSGIYISTDADRENIPAYLTKGIAFEFMDSHVTLPFRDAIACITNWYNHHDEIKNPELDKIIEDLKIKFSQQGL
;
A
#
# COMPACT_ATOMS: atom_id res chain seq x y z
N MET A 1 16.21 6.35 -2.55
CA MET A 1 15.75 6.86 -3.86
C MET A 1 14.65 7.85 -3.57
N ASN A 2 14.73 9.07 -4.09
CA ASN A 2 13.64 10.03 -3.94
C ASN A 2 12.59 9.70 -5.01
N THR A 3 11.48 9.10 -4.60
CA THR A 3 10.28 8.97 -5.43
C THR A 3 9.79 10.38 -5.73
N ASN A 4 9.70 10.77 -7.00
CA ASN A 4 9.27 12.11 -7.39
C ASN A 4 7.75 12.16 -7.47
N ILE A 5 7.10 12.21 -6.30
CA ILE A 5 5.65 12.39 -6.16
C ILE A 5 5.36 13.81 -5.69
N SER A 6 4.22 14.36 -6.11
CA SER A 6 3.76 15.67 -5.63
C SER A 6 3.26 15.59 -4.19
N SER A 7 3.22 16.73 -3.49
CA SER A 7 2.67 16.79 -2.12
C SER A 7 1.22 16.31 -2.04
N SER A 8 0.42 16.50 -3.09
CA SER A 8 -0.95 15.98 -3.12
C SER A 8 -0.98 14.45 -3.16
N GLN A 9 -0.06 13.83 -3.90
CA GLN A 9 0.04 12.37 -3.97
C GLN A 9 0.57 11.80 -2.66
N GLU A 10 1.56 12.46 -2.06
CA GLU A 10 2.09 12.09 -0.74
C GLU A 10 1.00 12.12 0.34
N ASN A 11 0.15 13.15 0.34
CA ASN A 11 -0.98 13.25 1.27
C ASN A 11 -2.00 12.11 1.09
N ILE A 12 -2.31 11.72 -0.15
CA ILE A 12 -3.22 10.59 -0.41
C ILE A 12 -2.62 9.29 0.13
N ILE A 13 -1.35 9.03 -0.15
CA ILE A 13 -0.64 7.83 0.33
C ILE A 13 -0.60 7.83 1.85
N HIS A 14 -0.24 8.96 2.46
CA HIS A 14 -0.15 9.09 3.91
C HIS A 14 -1.51 8.82 4.58
N ASN A 15 -2.59 9.46 4.10
CA ASN A 15 -3.92 9.29 4.67
C ASN A 15 -4.46 7.87 4.46
N CYS A 16 -4.20 7.26 3.29
CA CYS A 16 -4.55 5.87 3.02
C CYS A 16 -3.88 4.91 4.03
N LEU A 17 -2.57 5.04 4.23
CA LEU A 17 -1.82 4.17 5.14
C LEU A 17 -2.18 4.43 6.61
N LEU A 18 -2.43 5.69 6.98
CA LEU A 18 -2.84 6.07 8.32
C LEU A 18 -4.25 5.54 8.64
N ASP A 19 -5.20 5.67 7.73
CA ASP A 19 -6.56 5.17 7.93
C ASP A 19 -6.59 3.63 8.04
N LEU A 20 -5.79 2.92 7.24
CA LEU A 20 -5.61 1.48 7.38
C LEU A 20 -4.93 1.09 8.70
N LEU A 21 -4.04 1.94 9.21
CA LEU A 21 -3.39 1.73 10.49
C LEU A 21 -4.39 1.87 11.64
N GLU A 22 -5.16 2.96 11.65
CA GLU A 22 -6.07 3.33 12.74
C GLU A 22 -7.40 2.56 12.71
N SER A 23 -7.84 2.13 11.52
CA SER A 23 -9.05 1.32 11.35
C SER A 23 -8.83 -0.11 11.84
N SER A 24 -9.82 -0.62 12.56
CA SER A 24 -9.79 -1.94 13.21
C SER A 24 -11.10 -2.70 13.01
N SER A 25 -11.03 -4.02 13.21
CA SER A 25 -12.20 -4.91 13.24
C SER A 25 -12.30 -5.59 14.60
N SER A 26 -13.38 -6.32 14.87
CA SER A 26 -13.51 -7.11 16.10
C SER A 26 -12.37 -8.13 16.29
N ASN A 27 -11.67 -8.52 15.23
CA ASN A 27 -10.58 -9.49 15.26
C ASN A 27 -9.19 -8.89 15.00
N ASP A 28 -9.11 -7.62 14.58
CA ASP A 28 -7.85 -7.01 14.14
C ASP A 28 -7.69 -5.62 14.73
N SER A 29 -6.56 -5.39 15.41
CA SER A 29 -6.24 -4.07 15.97
C SER A 29 -5.87 -3.04 14.90
N SER A 30 -5.60 -3.47 13.66
CA SER A 30 -5.23 -2.63 12.52
C SER A 30 -5.44 -3.40 11.21
N PHE A 31 -5.85 -2.73 10.15
CA PHE A 31 -5.92 -3.31 8.81
C PHE A 31 -4.62 -3.18 8.01
N LEU A 32 -3.70 -2.30 8.40
CA LEU A 32 -2.46 -2.07 7.67
C LEU A 32 -1.63 -3.37 7.46
N PRO A 33 -1.37 -4.22 8.48
CA PRO A 33 -0.65 -5.48 8.26
C PRO A 33 -1.34 -6.38 7.23
N LYS A 34 -2.67 -6.44 7.25
CA LYS A 34 -3.46 -7.25 6.29
C LYS A 34 -3.38 -6.71 4.88
N ALA A 35 -3.46 -5.39 4.71
CA ALA A 35 -3.34 -4.76 3.40
C ALA A 35 -1.95 -5.05 2.79
N LEU A 36 -0.88 -4.90 3.58
CA LEU A 36 0.47 -5.18 3.14
C LEU A 36 0.72 -6.68 2.87
N GLN A 37 0.11 -7.58 3.67
CA GLN A 37 0.15 -9.02 3.44
C GLN A 37 -0.60 -9.42 2.16
N SER A 38 -1.74 -8.78 1.86
CA SER A 38 -2.48 -9.02 0.61
C SER A 38 -1.62 -8.62 -0.60
N LEU A 39 -0.89 -7.50 -0.49
CA LEU A 39 0.04 -7.07 -1.53
C LEU A 39 1.20 -8.06 -1.75
N LEU A 40 1.68 -8.75 -0.70
CA LEU A 40 2.62 -9.86 -0.82
C LEU A 40 2.05 -11.06 -1.59
N HIS A 41 0.73 -11.22 -1.63
CA HIS A 41 0.04 -12.22 -2.45
C HIS A 41 -0.39 -11.69 -3.83
N SER A 42 -0.03 -10.44 -4.15
CA SER A 42 -0.48 -9.73 -5.36
C SER A 42 -2.00 -9.52 -5.39
N GLU A 43 -2.59 -9.31 -4.22
CA GLU A 43 -4.02 -9.04 -4.05
C GLU A 43 -4.22 -7.60 -3.56
N GLY A 44 -5.30 -6.96 -4.04
CA GLY A 44 -5.77 -5.69 -3.52
C GLY A 44 -6.47 -5.84 -2.17
N PHE A 45 -6.49 -4.77 -1.39
CA PHE A 45 -7.19 -4.71 -0.12
C PHE A 45 -7.81 -3.34 0.08
N GLY A 46 -9.11 -3.29 0.40
CA GLY A 46 -9.84 -2.06 0.63
C GLY A 46 -10.79 -2.15 1.82
N ILE A 47 -10.98 -1.02 2.49
CA ILE A 47 -12.03 -0.73 3.46
C ILE A 47 -12.88 0.43 2.93
N GLU A 48 -13.90 0.86 3.68
CA GLU A 48 -14.85 1.88 3.20
C GLU A 48 -14.20 3.16 2.68
N MET A 49 -13.14 3.65 3.32
CA MET A 49 -12.52 4.94 2.99
C MET A 49 -11.12 4.82 2.36
N SER A 50 -10.49 3.64 2.38
CA SER A 50 -9.09 3.49 1.97
C SER A 50 -8.83 2.15 1.34
N GLY A 51 -7.89 2.10 0.40
CA GLY A 51 -7.46 0.84 -0.19
C GLY A 51 -6.12 0.89 -0.88
N ILE A 52 -5.46 -0.27 -0.95
CA ILE A 52 -4.24 -0.51 -1.73
C ILE A 52 -4.58 -1.58 -2.76
N TYR A 53 -4.54 -1.23 -4.05
CA TYR A 53 -4.90 -2.14 -5.14
C TYR A 53 -3.70 -2.38 -6.04
N ILE A 54 -3.65 -3.55 -6.68
CA ILE A 54 -2.56 -3.94 -7.55
C ILE A 54 -3.09 -4.38 -8.91
N SER A 55 -2.50 -3.84 -9.98
CA SER A 55 -2.90 -4.14 -11.37
C SER A 55 -2.71 -5.60 -11.81
N THR A 56 -2.07 -6.43 -10.98
CA THR A 56 -1.83 -7.86 -11.23
C THR A 56 -2.68 -8.76 -10.35
N ASP A 57 -3.72 -8.22 -9.70
CA ASP A 57 -4.68 -9.05 -8.97
C ASP A 57 -5.26 -10.12 -9.91
N ALA A 58 -5.36 -11.35 -9.41
CA ALA A 58 -5.91 -12.46 -10.17
C ALA A 58 -7.42 -12.29 -10.39
N ASP A 59 -8.10 -11.66 -9.43
CA ASP A 59 -9.49 -11.29 -9.55
C ASP A 59 -9.61 -9.88 -10.16
N ARG A 60 -10.08 -9.84 -11.41
CA ARG A 60 -10.23 -8.59 -12.16
C ARG A 60 -11.33 -7.70 -11.58
N GLU A 61 -12.27 -8.24 -10.82
CA GLU A 61 -13.31 -7.44 -10.17
C GLU A 61 -12.73 -6.59 -9.02
N ASN A 62 -11.58 -6.99 -8.48
CA ASN A 62 -10.86 -6.25 -7.43
C ASN A 62 -9.91 -5.18 -7.98
N ILE A 63 -9.74 -5.07 -9.30
CA ILE A 63 -8.86 -4.05 -9.92
C ILE A 63 -9.71 -2.83 -10.27
N PRO A 64 -9.47 -1.65 -9.66
CA PRO A 64 -10.18 -0.43 -10.03
C PRO A 64 -10.02 -0.12 -11.53
N ALA A 65 -11.09 0.33 -12.18
CA ALA A 65 -11.10 0.53 -13.64
C ALA A 65 -10.03 1.52 -14.15
N TYR A 66 -9.57 2.44 -13.29
CA TYR A 66 -8.52 3.41 -13.61
C TYR A 66 -7.10 2.82 -13.47
N LEU A 67 -6.93 1.70 -12.77
CA LEU A 67 -5.63 1.10 -12.46
C LEU A 67 -5.14 0.26 -13.64
N THR A 68 -4.37 0.89 -14.52
CA THR A 68 -3.82 0.24 -15.72
C THR A 68 -2.53 -0.56 -15.46
N LYS A 69 -1.61 -0.04 -14.64
CA LYS A 69 -0.35 -0.70 -14.27
C LYS A 69 0.17 -0.16 -12.95
N GLY A 70 0.76 -1.03 -12.14
CA GLY A 70 1.37 -0.69 -10.86
C GLY A 70 0.45 -0.95 -9.68
N ILE A 71 0.57 -0.09 -8.66
CA ILE A 71 -0.18 -0.14 -7.40
C ILE A 71 -0.91 1.19 -7.24
N ALA A 72 -2.17 1.15 -6.84
CA ALA A 72 -2.96 2.31 -6.47
C ALA A 72 -3.11 2.41 -4.95
N PHE A 73 -3.09 3.63 -4.44
CA PHE A 73 -3.51 4.00 -3.09
C PHE A 73 -4.77 4.86 -3.21
N GLU A 74 -5.84 4.47 -2.52
CA GLU A 74 -7.10 5.22 -2.43
C GLU A 74 -7.29 5.77 -1.02
N PHE A 75 -7.76 7.00 -0.95
CA PHE A 75 -8.28 7.63 0.26
C PHE A 75 -9.47 8.52 -0.10
N MET A 76 -10.65 8.20 0.43
CA MET A 76 -11.93 8.78 0.02
C MET A 76 -12.10 8.70 -1.51
N ASP A 77 -12.53 9.80 -2.16
CA ASP A 77 -12.74 9.85 -3.60
C ASP A 77 -11.45 10.11 -4.41
N SER A 78 -10.29 10.06 -3.78
CA SER A 78 -8.99 10.37 -4.38
C SER A 78 -8.10 9.13 -4.47
N HIS A 79 -7.32 9.04 -5.55
CA HIS A 79 -6.36 7.96 -5.73
C HIS A 79 -5.04 8.45 -6.31
N VAL A 80 -3.98 7.68 -6.06
CA VAL A 80 -2.73 7.78 -6.80
C VAL A 80 -2.31 6.41 -7.29
N THR A 81 -1.93 6.33 -8.57
CA THR A 81 -1.31 5.12 -9.13
C THR A 81 0.19 5.36 -9.30
N LEU A 82 0.99 4.42 -8.83
CA LEU A 82 2.44 4.44 -8.95
C LEU A 82 2.97 3.14 -9.56
N PRO A 83 4.10 3.17 -10.27
CA PRO A 83 4.84 1.95 -10.60
C PRO A 83 5.12 1.11 -9.35
N PHE A 84 5.17 -0.23 -9.49
CA PHE A 84 5.32 -1.15 -8.35
C PHE A 84 6.47 -0.76 -7.42
N ARG A 85 7.65 -0.50 -7.99
CA ARG A 85 8.85 -0.12 -7.23
C ARG A 85 8.64 1.17 -6.43
N ASP A 86 8.02 2.16 -7.05
CA ASP A 86 7.81 3.47 -6.46
C ASP A 86 6.77 3.41 -5.33
N ALA A 87 5.72 2.63 -5.52
CA ALA A 87 4.73 2.36 -4.48
C ALA A 87 5.36 1.68 -3.24
N ILE A 88 6.19 0.65 -3.44
CA ILE A 88 6.90 -0.01 -2.33
C ILE A 88 7.89 0.94 -1.66
N ALA A 89 8.57 1.80 -2.42
CA ALA A 89 9.44 2.83 -1.85
C ALA A 89 8.64 3.81 -0.99
N CYS A 90 7.45 4.23 -1.41
CA CYS A 90 6.56 5.09 -0.62
C CYS A 90 6.09 4.41 0.67
N ILE A 91 5.63 3.16 0.62
CA ILE A 91 5.24 2.37 1.80
C ILE A 91 6.43 2.25 2.77
N THR A 92 7.60 1.87 2.25
CA THR A 92 8.81 1.70 3.06
C THR A 92 9.23 3.02 3.71
N ASN A 93 9.19 4.12 2.96
CA ASN A 93 9.53 5.44 3.48
C ASN A 93 8.55 5.88 4.56
N TRP A 94 7.24 5.72 4.32
CA TRP A 94 6.21 6.03 5.30
C TRP A 94 6.41 5.21 6.58
N TYR A 95 6.57 3.89 6.47
CA TYR A 95 6.84 3.00 7.61
C TYR A 95 8.08 3.41 8.41
N ASN A 96 9.16 3.79 7.73
CA ASN A 96 10.39 4.21 8.39
C ASN A 96 10.26 5.51 9.20
N HIS A 97 9.28 6.35 8.89
CA HIS A 97 9.01 7.62 9.61
C HIS A 97 7.98 7.48 10.75
N HIS A 98 7.40 6.28 10.95
CA HIS A 98 6.43 5.99 12.01
C HIS A 98 7.05 4.94 12.96
N ASP A 99 7.99 5.38 13.81
CA ASP A 99 8.72 4.49 14.72
C ASP A 99 7.79 3.79 15.74
N GLU A 100 6.67 4.41 16.06
CA GLU A 100 5.68 3.95 17.05
C GLU A 100 4.91 2.69 16.61
N ILE A 101 4.86 2.39 15.32
CA ILE A 101 4.16 1.21 14.79
C ILE A 101 5.10 0.04 14.51
N LYS A 102 6.42 0.24 14.64
CA LYS A 102 7.41 -0.77 14.28
C LYS A 102 7.28 -2.01 15.17
N ASN A 103 7.22 -3.15 14.52
CA ASN A 103 7.19 -4.44 15.19
C ASN A 103 7.76 -5.54 14.27
N PRO A 104 8.18 -6.69 14.82
CA PRO A 104 8.85 -7.74 14.04
C PRO A 104 8.03 -8.31 12.88
N GLU A 105 6.70 -8.30 12.99
CA GLU A 105 5.81 -8.79 11.93
C GLU A 105 5.79 -7.79 10.75
N LEU A 106 5.54 -6.52 11.02
CA LEU A 106 5.56 -5.46 10.00
C LEU A 106 6.95 -5.30 9.38
N ASP A 107 8.02 -5.36 10.18
CA ASP A 107 9.40 -5.30 9.67
C ASP A 107 9.64 -6.38 8.61
N LYS A 108 9.17 -7.60 8.88
CA LYS A 108 9.28 -8.72 7.95
C LYS A 108 8.44 -8.49 6.68
N ILE A 109 7.19 -8.07 6.82
CA ILE A 109 6.30 -7.80 5.67
C ILE A 109 6.92 -6.73 4.75
N ILE A 110 7.47 -5.65 5.32
CA ILE A 110 8.10 -4.58 4.56
C ILE A 110 9.34 -5.08 3.80
N GLU A 111 10.17 -5.92 4.44
CA GLU A 111 11.34 -6.50 3.76
C GLU A 111 10.93 -7.46 2.63
N ASP A 112 9.95 -8.32 2.87
CA ASP A 112 9.43 -9.26 1.87
C ASP A 112 8.82 -8.50 0.67
N LEU A 113 8.14 -7.37 0.90
CA LEU A 113 7.60 -6.51 -0.16
C LEU A 113 8.73 -5.90 -1.00
N LYS A 114 9.78 -5.38 -0.35
CA LYS A 114 10.96 -4.85 -1.04
C LYS A 114 11.61 -5.92 -1.91
N ILE A 115 11.77 -7.14 -1.40
CA ILE A 115 12.34 -8.27 -2.16
C ILE A 115 11.46 -8.60 -3.36
N LYS A 116 10.15 -8.82 -3.14
CA LYS A 116 9.20 -9.21 -4.20
C LYS A 116 9.18 -8.22 -5.37
N PHE A 117 9.17 -6.93 -5.07
CA PHE A 117 9.04 -5.88 -6.09
C PHE A 117 10.38 -5.25 -6.50
N SER A 118 11.52 -5.75 -6.00
CA SER A 118 12.86 -5.29 -6.40
C SER A 118 13.18 -5.52 -7.88
N GLN A 119 12.53 -6.50 -8.52
CA GLN A 119 12.81 -6.93 -9.90
C GLN A 119 11.75 -6.49 -10.93
N GLN A 120 10.61 -5.93 -10.52
CA GLN A 120 9.50 -5.60 -11.44
C GLN A 120 9.66 -4.26 -12.18
N GLY A 121 10.90 -3.91 -12.53
CA GLY A 121 11.29 -2.65 -13.17
C GLY A 121 11.92 -2.78 -14.56
N LEU A 122 11.74 -3.92 -15.25
CA LEU A 122 12.14 -4.12 -16.65
C LEU A 122 10.90 -4.30 -17.53
#